data_AF-A0A8H3KQB2-F1
#
_entry.id   AF-A0A8H3KQB2-F1
#
_cell.length_a   1.000
_cell.length_b   1.000
_cell.length_c   1.000
_cell.angle_alpha   90.00
_cell.angle_beta   90.00
_cell.angle_gamma   90.00
#
_symmetry.space_group_name_H-M   'P 1'
#
loop_
_entity.id
_entity.type
_entity.pdbx_description
1 polymer ?
#
loop_
_entity_poly.entity_id
_entity_poly.type
_entity_poly.pdbx_seq_one_letter_code
_entity_poly.pdbx_strand_id
1 'polypeptide(L)'
;MAANMGIVPPQAWQDDSYRGRLGYIKATADVVNPLTDQENMIAQSGGSDKWITRILEGSGHSPMLSRPEELARVVDSLIQDFQKNTI
;
A
#
# COMPACT_ATOMS: atom_id res chain seq x y z
N MET A 1 7.46 -15.26 8.50
CA MET A 1 8.72 -15.93 8.10
C MET A 1 9.19 -15.25 6.83
N ALA A 2 10.37 -14.63 6.82
CA ALA A 2 10.84 -13.87 5.67
C ALA A 2 11.21 -14.83 4.52
N ALA A 3 10.56 -14.68 3.37
CA ALA A 3 10.99 -15.25 2.11
C ALA A 3 12.24 -14.50 1.63
N ASN A 4 13.39 -14.75 2.26
CA ASN A 4 14.65 -14.26 1.72
C ASN A 4 15.79 -15.24 1.98
N MET A 5 15.78 -16.34 1.22
CA MET A 5 16.92 -17.22 1.02
C MET A 5 17.64 -16.83 -0.29
N GLY A 6 18.07 -15.56 -0.40
CA GLY A 6 19.10 -15.10 -1.34
C GLY A 6 18.69 -14.83 -2.80
N ILE A 7 17.52 -15.27 -3.27
CA ILE A 7 17.09 -15.05 -4.67
C ILE A 7 16.26 -13.77 -4.83
N VAL A 8 15.53 -13.36 -3.79
CA VAL A 8 14.60 -12.23 -3.84
C VAL A 8 15.26 -11.01 -3.18
N PRO A 9 15.37 -9.86 -3.86
CA PRO A 9 15.87 -8.65 -3.22
C PRO A 9 15.09 -8.31 -1.94
N PRO A 10 15.73 -7.66 -0.95
CA PRO A 10 15.03 -7.14 0.21
C PRO A 10 13.81 -6.32 -0.22
N GLN A 11 12.67 -6.61 0.38
CA GLN A 11 11.43 -5.88 0.11
C GLN A 11 11.48 -4.54 0.83
N ALA A 12 10.85 -3.49 0.28
CA ALA A 12 10.92 -2.14 0.85
C ALA A 12 10.46 -2.10 2.33
N TRP A 13 9.48 -2.93 2.73
CA TRP A 13 9.00 -3.01 4.12
C TRP A 13 9.95 -3.74 5.10
N GLN A 14 11.04 -4.31 4.58
CA GLN A 14 12.13 -4.90 5.37
C GLN A 14 13.28 -3.91 5.61
N ASP A 15 13.29 -2.75 4.94
CA ASP A 15 14.29 -1.70 5.11
C ASP A 15 13.67 -0.52 5.88
N ASP A 16 14.21 -0.25 7.07
CA ASP A 16 13.75 0.81 7.95
C ASP A 16 13.95 2.21 7.35
N SER A 17 14.77 2.38 6.32
CA SER A 17 14.87 3.64 5.58
C SER A 17 13.52 4.04 4.93
N TYR A 18 12.64 3.07 4.64
CA TYR A 18 11.30 3.32 4.12
C TYR A 18 10.24 3.57 5.21
N ARG A 19 10.61 3.57 6.49
CA ARG A 19 9.68 3.87 7.58
C ARG A 19 9.00 5.22 7.34
N GLY A 20 7.67 5.25 7.47
CA GLY A 20 6.86 6.45 7.20
C GLY A 20 6.67 6.77 5.71
N ARG A 21 7.17 5.93 4.79
CA ARG A 21 7.11 6.12 3.33
C ARG A 21 6.49 4.92 2.58
N LEU A 22 5.80 4.03 3.29
CA LEU A 22 5.09 2.89 2.72
C LEU A 22 3.59 3.22 2.66
N GLY A 23 3.03 3.19 1.45
CA GLY A 23 1.62 3.49 1.19
C GLY A 23 0.89 2.28 0.61
N TYR A 24 -0.37 2.10 0.99
CA TYR A 24 -1.27 1.10 0.39
C TYR A 24 -2.65 1.71 0.15
N ILE A 25 -3.19 1.58 -1.06
CA ILE A 25 -4.54 2.04 -1.41
C ILE A 25 -5.44 0.83 -1.58
N LYS A 26 -6.41 0.67 -0.69
CA LYS A 26 -7.37 -0.43 -0.74
C LYS A 26 -8.52 -0.09 -1.70
N ALA A 27 -8.91 -1.05 -2.53
CA ALA A 27 -10.01 -0.91 -3.47
C ALA A 27 -11.16 -1.85 -3.03
N THR A 28 -12.31 -1.30 -2.60
CA THR A 28 -13.31 -2.11 -1.88
C THR A 28 -14.20 -2.97 -2.78
N ALA A 29 -14.27 -2.66 -4.08
CA ALA A 29 -14.97 -3.46 -5.09
C ALA A 29 -14.00 -4.26 -5.98
N ASP A 30 -12.76 -4.47 -5.51
CA ASP A 30 -11.79 -5.32 -6.20
C ASP A 30 -12.20 -6.80 -6.11
N VAL A 31 -12.45 -7.40 -7.28
CA VAL A 31 -12.83 -8.81 -7.43
C VAL A 31 -11.64 -9.72 -7.73
N VAL A 32 -10.47 -9.15 -8.04
CA VAL A 32 -9.21 -9.88 -8.27
C VAL A 32 -8.52 -10.11 -6.94
N ASN A 33 -8.47 -9.07 -6.11
CA ASN A 33 -7.95 -9.10 -4.75
C ASN A 33 -9.03 -8.58 -3.80
N PRO A 34 -9.90 -9.43 -3.25
CA PRO A 34 -10.89 -9.03 -2.25
C PRO A 34 -10.26 -8.26 -1.08
N LEU A 35 -11.04 -7.40 -0.42
CA LEU A 35 -10.54 -6.52 0.64
C LEU A 35 -9.79 -7.28 1.75
N THR A 36 -10.30 -8.44 2.16
CA THR A 36 -9.63 -9.32 3.15
C THR A 36 -8.26 -9.78 2.70
N ASP A 37 -8.08 -10.05 1.40
CA ASP A 37 -6.79 -10.48 0.86
C ASP A 37 -5.82 -9.30 0.78
N GLN A 38 -6.30 -8.10 0.44
CA GLN A 38 -5.52 -6.87 0.52
C GLN A 38 -5.01 -6.62 1.95
N GLU A 39 -5.86 -6.84 2.97
CA GLU A 39 -5.48 -6.71 4.37
C GLU A 39 -4.48 -7.78 4.82
N ASN A 40 -4.65 -9.02 4.36
CA ASN A 40 -3.69 -10.09 4.58
C ASN A 40 -2.33 -9.79 3.94
N MET A 41 -2.30 -9.21 2.74
CA MET A 41 -1.06 -8.77 2.09
C MET A 41 -0.34 -7.72 2.92
N ILE A 42 -1.05 -6.70 3.44
CA ILE A 42 -0.45 -5.69 4.32
C ILE A 42 0.09 -6.33 5.60
N ALA A 43 -0.69 -7.22 6.24
CA ALA A 43 -0.28 -7.89 7.47
C ALA A 43 0.99 -8.74 7.27
N GLN A 44 1.12 -9.42 6.13
CA GLN A 44 2.30 -10.22 5.80
C GLN A 44 3.50 -9.38 5.34
N SER A 45 3.25 -8.17 4.86
CA SER A 45 4.28 -7.21 4.42
C SER A 45 4.77 -6.31 5.55
N GLY A 46 5.09 -6.90 6.71
CA GLY A 46 5.71 -6.21 7.83
C GLY A 46 4.75 -5.60 8.86
N GLY A 47 3.44 -5.81 8.73
CA GLY A 47 2.41 -5.37 9.69
C GLY A 47 1.73 -4.07 9.31
N SER A 48 0.44 -3.91 9.65
CA SER A 48 -0.38 -2.76 9.27
C SER A 48 0.10 -1.41 9.81
N ASP A 49 0.89 -1.41 10.88
CA ASP A 49 1.51 -0.23 11.49
C ASP A 49 2.62 0.38 10.62
N LYS A 50 3.24 -0.40 9.73
CA LYS A 50 4.26 0.11 8.80
C LYS A 50 3.68 0.87 7.61
N TRP A 51 2.38 0.71 7.32
CA TRP A 51 1.76 1.21 6.11
C TRP A 51 0.78 2.34 6.40
N ILE A 52 0.94 3.45 5.67
CA ILE A 52 -0.10 4.48 5.60
C ILE A 52 -1.14 4.00 4.59
N THR A 53 -2.37 3.76 5.05
CA THR A 53 -3.42 3.22 4.19
C THR A 53 -4.43 4.28 3.77
N ARG A 54 -5.02 4.06 2.60
CA ARG A 54 -6.18 4.80 2.07
C ARG A 54 -7.19 3.80 1.53
N ILE A 55 -8.44 4.20 1.43
CA ILE A 55 -9.53 3.40 0.87
C ILE A 55 -10.13 4.16 -0.31
N LEU A 56 -10.25 3.51 -1.46
CA LEU A 56 -10.97 3.97 -2.63
C LEU A 56 -12.28 3.19 -2.72
N GLU A 57 -13.32 3.72 -2.07
CA GLU A 57 -14.62 3.05 -1.93
C GLU A 57 -15.28 2.81 -3.29
N GLY A 58 -15.79 1.61 -3.51
CA GLY A 58 -16.41 1.18 -4.77
C GLY A 58 -15.44 0.99 -5.93
N SER A 59 -14.12 1.08 -5.71
CA SER A 59 -13.14 0.86 -6.79
C SER A 59 -12.85 -0.61 -7.02
N GLY A 60 -12.70 -1.00 -8.29
CA GLY A 60 -12.12 -2.29 -8.69
C GLY A 60 -10.59 -2.29 -8.69
N HIS A 61 -9.99 -3.38 -9.18
CA HIS A 61 -8.55 -3.67 -9.11
C HIS A 61 -7.63 -2.62 -9.74
N SER A 62 -8.08 -1.95 -10.79
CA SER A 62 -7.25 -1.05 -11.59
C SER A 62 -7.78 0.38 -11.61
N PRO A 63 -7.79 1.09 -10.46
CA PRO A 63 -8.28 2.47 -10.39
C PRO A 63 -7.50 3.43 -11.27
N MET A 64 -6.24 3.12 -11.60
CA MET A 64 -5.43 3.94 -12.51
C MET A 64 -6.02 4.02 -13.93
N LEU A 65 -6.86 3.05 -14.31
CA LEU A 65 -7.55 3.04 -15.61
C LEU A 65 -8.99 3.55 -15.48
N SER A 66 -9.71 3.16 -14.43
CA SER A 66 -11.15 3.45 -14.29
C SER A 66 -11.47 4.75 -13.56
N ARG A 67 -10.62 5.16 -12.61
CA ARG A 67 -10.82 6.32 -11.72
C ARG A 67 -9.51 7.11 -11.53
N PRO A 68 -8.80 7.48 -12.62
CA PRO A 68 -7.43 8.02 -12.54
C PRO A 68 -7.33 9.32 -11.74
N GLU A 69 -8.30 10.22 -11.86
CA GLU A 69 -8.29 11.49 -11.12
C GLU A 69 -8.41 11.28 -9.61
N GLU A 70 -9.31 10.39 -9.19
CA GLU A 70 -9.50 10.09 -7.77
C GLU A 70 -8.29 9.37 -7.19
N LEU A 71 -7.72 8.42 -7.94
CA LEU A 71 -6.48 7.78 -7.56
C LEU A 71 -5.35 8.81 -7.39
N ALA A 72 -5.23 9.77 -8.31
CA ALA A 72 -4.20 10.82 -8.23
C ALA A 72 -4.34 11.64 -6.94
N ARG A 73 -5.56 12.01 -6.54
CA ARG A 73 -5.81 12.72 -5.27
C ARG A 73 -5.43 11.89 -4.05
N VAL A 74 -5.72 10.59 -4.07
CA VAL A 74 -5.35 9.68 -2.98
C VAL A 74 -3.83 9.53 -2.89
N VAL A 75 -3.14 9.38 -4.02
CA VAL A 75 -1.67 9.33 -4.09
C VAL A 75 -1.05 10.63 -3.58
N ASP A 76 -1.57 11.79 -3.98
CA ASP A 76 -1.12 13.09 -3.47
C ASP A 76 -1.27 13.17 -1.94
N SER A 77 -2.40 12.71 -1.39
CA SER A 77 -2.61 12.68 0.06
C SER A 77 -1.61 11.78 0.80
N LEU A 78 -1.13 10.70 0.17
CA LEU A 78 -0.08 9.84 0.74
C LEU A 78 1.27 10.54 0.72
N ILE A 79 1.61 11.21 -0.38
CA ILE A 79 2.85 11.99 -0.52
C ILE A 79 2.93 13.08 0.54
N GLN A 80 1.83 13.80 0.78
CA GLN A 80 1.77 14.81 1.83
C GLN A 80 2.03 14.22 3.22
N ASP A 81 1.52 13.02 3.52
CA ASP A 81 1.78 12.37 4.81
C ASP A 81 3.23 11.86 4.92
N PHE A 82 3.84 11.40 3.83
CA PHE A 82 5.26 11.04 3.81
C PHE A 82 6.15 12.25 4.15
N GLN A 83 5.80 13.43 3.62
CA GLN A 83 6.52 14.68 3.92
C GLN A 83 6.39 15.10 5.39
N LYS A 84 5.23 14.92 6.01
CA LYS A 84 5.02 15.20 7.44
C LYS A 84 5.76 14.22 8.35
N ASN A 85 5.92 12.98 7.90
CA ASN A 85 6.58 11.91 8.65
C ASN A 85 8.10 11.85 8.42
N THR A 86 8.65 12.79 7.65
CA THR A 86 10.11 12.93 7.50
C THR A 86 10.66 13.52 8.81
N ILE A 87 11.31 12.68 9.63
CA ILE A 87 12.09 13.07 10.82
C ILE A 87 13.50 13.44 10.39
#